data_AF-A0A415VH08-F1
#
_entry.id   AF-A0A415VH08-F1
#
_cell.length_a   1.000
_cell.length_b   1.000
_cell.length_c   1.000
_cell.angle_alpha   90.00
_cell.angle_beta   90.00
_cell.angle_gamma   90.00
#
_symmetry.space_group_name_H-M   'P 1'
#
loop_
_entity.id
_entity.type
_entity.pdbx_description
1 polymer ?
#
loop_
_entity_poly.entity_id
_entity_poly.type
_entity_poly.pdbx_seq_one_letter_code
_entity_poly.pdbx_strand_id
1 'polypeptide(L)'
;MKVKKTIRIRKENIRELKKLECVESIEQNGRDILVRLKPEHTEGKQEAFKDEYLVQWNNGKWQRFGEAAFNHLYKNPAKEAGAAWDE
;
A
#
# COMPACT_ATOMS: atom_id res chain seq x y z
N MET A 1 -7.81 -1.91 -11.78
CA MET A 1 -6.85 -2.96 -11.33
C MET A 1 -7.35 -3.55 -10.03
N LYS A 2 -7.18 -4.86 -9.79
CA LYS A 2 -7.61 -5.50 -8.52
C LYS A 2 -6.45 -5.54 -7.52
N VAL A 3 -6.76 -5.21 -6.27
CA VAL A 3 -5.82 -5.33 -5.15
C VAL A 3 -5.69 -6.80 -4.77
N LYS A 4 -4.45 -7.28 -4.62
CA LYS A 4 -4.13 -8.65 -4.19
C LYS A 4 -3.81 -8.70 -2.71
N LYS A 5 -2.98 -7.77 -2.22
CA LYS A 5 -2.56 -7.72 -0.82
C LYS A 5 -2.42 -6.27 -0.35
N THR A 6 -2.73 -6.02 0.90
CA THR A 6 -2.51 -4.72 1.55
C THR A 6 -1.79 -4.93 2.88
N ILE A 7 -0.79 -4.11 3.14
CA ILE A 7 0.01 -4.18 4.36
C ILE A 7 0.19 -2.76 4.87
N ARG A 8 -0.24 -2.51 6.11
CA ARG A 8 0.02 -1.24 6.79
C ARG A 8 1.41 -1.25 7.40
N ILE A 9 2.16 -0.18 7.21
CA ILE A 9 3.51 -0.02 7.75
C ILE A 9 3.43 0.31 9.24
N ARG A 10 3.59 -0.72 10.06
CA ARG A 10 3.61 -0.64 11.53
C ARG A 10 4.68 -1.56 12.10
N LYS A 11 5.10 -1.28 13.34
CA LYS A 11 6.08 -2.09 14.08
C LYS A 11 5.70 -3.56 14.15
N GLU A 12 4.41 -3.83 14.28
CA GLU A 12 3.81 -5.17 14.35
C GLU A 12 4.07 -5.97 13.06
N ASN A 13 4.07 -5.30 11.90
CA ASN A 13 4.15 -5.93 10.58
C ASN A 13 5.56 -5.88 9.97
N ILE A 14 6.56 -5.35 10.68
CA ILE A 14 7.95 -5.22 10.16
C ILE A 14 8.51 -6.56 9.70
N ARG A 15 8.25 -7.64 10.46
CA ARG A 15 8.75 -8.98 10.11
C ARG A 15 8.15 -9.49 8.81
N GLU A 16 6.91 -9.12 8.51
CA GLU A 16 6.26 -9.44 7.24
C GLU A 16 6.84 -8.56 6.12
N LEU A 17 6.98 -7.25 6.35
CA LEU A 17 7.56 -6.31 5.39
C LEU A 17 8.95 -6.74 4.92
N LYS A 18 9.81 -7.21 5.84
CA LYS A 18 11.16 -7.71 5.49
C LYS A 18 11.17 -8.94 4.57
N LYS A 19 10.06 -9.69 4.49
CA LYS A 19 9.93 -10.87 3.63
C LYS A 19 9.40 -10.52 2.24
N LEU A 20 8.99 -9.27 2.01
CA LEU A 20 8.45 -8.86 0.72
C LEU A 20 9.58 -8.65 -0.29
N GLU A 21 9.38 -9.17 -1.50
CA GLU A 21 10.30 -9.00 -2.63
C GLU A 21 10.54 -7.52 -2.99
N CYS A 22 9.53 -6.68 -2.76
CA CYS A 22 9.59 -5.24 -3.08
C CYS A 22 10.32 -4.41 -2.03
N VAL A 23 10.60 -4.95 -0.85
CA VAL A 23 11.31 -4.21 0.19
C VAL A 23 12.81 -4.35 -0.02
N GLU A 24 13.49 -3.21 -0.11
CA GLU A 24 14.93 -3.12 -0.21
C GLU A 24 15.55 -3.02 1.18
N SER A 25 15.07 -2.08 2.00
CA SER A 25 15.56 -1.88 3.36
C SER A 25 14.48 -1.25 4.24
N ILE A 26 14.64 -1.40 5.55
CA ILE A 26 13.74 -0.80 6.54
C ILE A 26 14.60 -0.10 7.59
N GLU A 27 14.42 1.21 7.69
CA GLU A 27 15.04 2.07 8.70
C GLU A 27 14.03 2.35 9.82
N GLN A 28 14.47 2.20 11.07
CA GLN A 28 13.64 2.44 12.25
C GLN A 28 14.34 3.44 13.15
N ASN A 29 13.80 4.65 13.22
CA ASN A 29 14.31 5.73 14.06
C ASN A 29 13.31 5.99 15.20
N GLY A 30 13.46 5.25 16.30
CA GLY A 30 12.58 5.38 17.46
C GLY A 30 11.13 5.02 17.16
N ARG A 31 10.27 6.04 16.94
CA ARG A 31 8.85 5.86 16.60
C ARG A 31 8.57 5.89 15.10
N ASP A 32 9.55 6.31 14.30
CA ASP A 32 9.46 6.43 12.85
C ASP A 32 9.94 5.16 12.15
N ILE A 33 9.28 4.84 11.05
CA ILE A 33 9.59 3.71 10.19
C ILE A 33 9.65 4.25 8.77
N LEU A 34 10.77 4.00 8.09
CA LEU A 34 10.94 4.25 6.67
C LEU A 34 11.24 2.92 5.99
N VAL A 35 10.45 2.59 4.97
CA VAL A 35 10.60 1.40 4.15
C VAL A 35 11.03 1.86 2.77
N ARG A 36 12.22 1.45 2.34
CA ARG A 36 12.71 1.66 0.97
C ARG A 36 12.30 0.48 0.12
N LEU A 37 11.80 0.78 -1.08
CA LEU A 37 11.22 -0.17 -2.01
C LEU A 37 12.07 -0.26 -3.28
N LYS A 38 12.25 -1.49 -3.76
CA LYS A 38 12.97 -1.75 -5.00
C LYS A 38 12.20 -1.18 -6.20
N PRO A 39 12.85 -0.41 -7.09
CA PRO A 39 12.20 0.17 -8.26
C PRO A 39 11.65 -0.91 -9.21
N GLU A 40 12.30 -2.07 -9.27
CA GLU A 40 11.93 -3.18 -10.17
C GLU A 40 10.54 -3.76 -9.84
N HIS A 41 10.15 -3.72 -8.56
CA HIS A 41 8.89 -4.28 -8.06
C HIS A 41 7.88 -3.21 -7.67
N THR A 42 8.22 -1.93 -7.77
CA THR A 42 7.40 -0.82 -7.24
C THR A 42 7.07 0.19 -8.32
N GLU A 43 5.81 0.60 -8.38
CA GLU A 43 5.38 1.73 -9.19
C GLU A 43 5.16 2.97 -8.33
N GLY A 44 5.67 4.11 -8.82
CA GLY A 44 5.58 5.40 -8.13
C GLY A 44 6.70 5.60 -7.10
N LYS A 45 6.34 6.14 -5.93
CA LYS A 45 7.32 6.50 -4.91
C LYS A 45 7.90 5.27 -4.21
N GLN A 46 9.21 5.23 -4.09
CA GLN A 46 9.98 4.12 -3.53
C GLN A 46 10.16 4.18 -2.00
N GLU A 47 9.68 5.25 -1.36
CA GLU A 47 9.84 5.46 0.08
C GLU A 47 8.47 5.48 0.73
N ALA A 48 8.21 4.52 1.61
CA ALA A 48 6.96 4.42 2.35
C ALA A 48 7.20 4.59 3.86
N PHE A 49 6.38 5.43 4.48
CA PHE A 49 6.52 5.82 5.87
C PHE A 49 5.56 5.06 6.78
N LYS A 50 5.79 5.16 8.08
CA LYS A 50 4.88 4.65 9.10
C LYS A 50 3.44 5.10 8.85
N ASP A 51 2.52 4.17 9.09
CA ASP A 51 1.07 4.31 8.90
C ASP A 51 0.60 4.47 7.44
N GLU A 52 1.51 4.52 6.46
CA GLU A 52 1.17 4.32 5.05
C GLU A 52 0.89 2.84 4.74
N TYR A 53 0.30 2.60 3.57
CA TYR A 53 -0.11 1.30 3.08
C TYR A 53 0.70 0.89 1.87
N LEU A 54 1.24 -0.32 1.90
CA LEU A 54 1.79 -1.02 0.76
C LEU A 54 0.70 -1.89 0.14
N VAL A 55 0.40 -1.64 -1.13
CA VAL A 55 -0.62 -2.34 -1.89
C VAL A 55 0.05 -3.14 -3.00
N GLN A 56 -0.19 -4.45 -3.02
CA GLN A 56 0.20 -5.32 -4.13
C GLN A 56 -0.96 -5.42 -5.11
N TRP A 57 -0.68 -5.12 -6.36
CA TRP A 57 -1.60 -5.28 -7.47
C TRP A 57 -1.52 -6.70 -8.05
N ASN A 58 -2.56 -7.12 -8.76
CA ASN A 58 -2.60 -8.47 -9.37
C ASN A 58 -1.52 -8.70 -10.44
N ASN A 59 -0.90 -7.64 -10.97
CA ASN A 59 0.24 -7.73 -11.88
C ASN A 59 1.59 -7.98 -11.15
N GLY A 60 1.57 -8.14 -9.83
CA GLY A 60 2.76 -8.37 -9.00
C GLY A 60 3.49 -7.10 -8.57
N LYS A 61 3.11 -5.93 -9.10
CA LYS A 61 3.70 -4.64 -8.71
C LYS A 61 3.17 -4.17 -7.36
N TRP A 62 4.01 -3.43 -6.66
CA TRP A 62 3.70 -2.81 -5.38
C TRP A 62 3.60 -1.29 -5.55
N GLN A 63 2.73 -0.67 -4.76
CA GLN A 63 2.62 0.78 -4.73
C GLN A 63 2.23 1.23 -3.35
N ARG A 64 2.81 2.36 -2.92
CA ARG A 64 2.49 2.96 -1.63
C ARG A 64 1.30 3.90 -1.72
N PHE A 65 0.51 3.94 -0.65
CA PHE A 65 -0.63 4.82 -0.49
C PHE A 65 -0.64 5.42 0.91
N GLY A 66 -0.79 6.74 0.98
CA GLY A 66 -1.20 7.39 2.23
C GLY A 66 -2.63 6.97 2.59
N GLU A 67 -3.02 7.17 3.85
CA GLU A 67 -4.32 6.73 4.37
C GLU A 67 -5.53 7.25 3.55
N ALA A 68 -5.53 8.54 3.20
CA ALA A 68 -6.60 9.13 2.39
C ALA A 68 -6.69 8.49 0.99
N ALA A 69 -5.53 8.28 0.34
CA ALA A 69 -5.48 7.67 -0.99
C ALA A 69 -5.86 6.19 -0.95
N PHE A 70 -5.48 5.47 0.12
CA PHE A 70 -5.86 4.09 0.36
C PHE A 70 -7.37 3.95 0.54
N ASN A 71 -8.01 4.86 1.29
CA ASN A 71 -9.46 4.87 1.45
C ASN A 71 -10.18 5.08 0.12
N HIS A 72 -9.65 5.93 -0.78
CA HIS A 72 -10.19 6.11 -2.13
C HIS A 72 -9.99 4.88 -3.03
N LEU A 73 -9.02 4.03 -2.72
CA LEU A 73 -8.71 2.81 -3.47
C LEU A 73 -9.79 1.73 -3.28
N TYR A 74 -10.43 1.72 -2.11
CA TYR A 74 -11.55 0.82 -1.77
C TYR A 74 -12.93 1.46 -1.95
N LYS A 75 -13.01 2.79 -1.86
CA LYS A 75 -14.20 3.55 -2.29
C LYS A 75 -14.21 3.65 -3.80
N ASN A 76 -14.62 2.57 -4.44
CA ASN A 76 -14.93 2.57 -5.86
C ASN A 76 -16.24 3.36 -6.07
N PRO A 77 -16.25 4.57 -6.68
CA PRO A 77 -17.50 5.30 -6.94
C PRO A 77 -18.42 4.54 -7.91
N ALA A 78 -17.90 3.60 -8.69
CA ALA A 78 -18.70 2.75 -9.56
C ALA A 78 -19.55 1.70 -8.81
N LYS A 79 -19.40 1.54 -7.49
CA LYS A 79 -20.33 0.73 -6.68
C LYS A 79 -21.48 1.55 -6.07
N GLU A 80 -21.37 2.89 -6.04
CA GLU A 80 -22.44 3.78 -5.57
C GLU A 80 -23.24 4.37 -6.74
N ALA A 81 -22.67 4.49 -7.94
CA ALA A 81 -23.39 4.95 -9.14
C ALA A 81 -24.41 3.94 -9.70
N GLY A 82 -24.41 2.68 -9.23
CA GLY A 82 -25.40 1.66 -9.58
C GLY A 82 -26.56 1.52 -8.60
N ALA A 83 -26.59 2.33 -7.52
CA ALA A 83 -27.64 2.29 -6.51
C ALA A 83 -28.55 3.54 -6.53
N ALA A 84 -28.42 4.40 -7.55
CA ALA A 84 -29.14 5.68 -7.63
C ALA A 84 -29.99 5.84 -8.91
N TRP A 85 -30.43 4.72 -9.52
CA TRP A 85 -31.44 4.74 -10.60
C TRP A 85 -32.47 3.63 -10.38
N ASP A 86 -33.15 3.69 -9.23
CA ASP A 86 -34.47 3.08 -9.07
C ASP A 86 -35.30 4.09 -8.28
N GLU A 87 -35.89 5.04 -9.01
CA GLU A 87 -37.24 5.59 -8.82
C GLU A 87 -37.67 6.33 -10.09
#